data_AF-A0A1G8HHD1-F1
#
_entry.id   AF-A0A1G8HHD1-F1
#
_cell.length_a   1.000
_cell.length_b   1.000
_cell.length_c   1.000
_cell.angle_alpha   90.00
_cell.angle_beta   90.00
_cell.angle_gamma   90.00
#
_symmetry.space_group_name_H-M   'P 1'
#
loop_
_entity.id
_entity.type
_entity.pdbx_description
1 polymer ?
#
loop_
_entity_poly.entity_id
_entity_poly.type
_entity_poly.pdbx_seq_one_letter_code
_entity_poly.pdbx_strand_id
1 'polypeptide(L)'
;MSKNKLPLYAIVELLMRLAGIDPQIGNYKNHSERGDNVLVKTTNGTIQLSRALVLSQFHRPEDIEKRELESLASRFRRKLSRANR
;
A
#
# COMPACT_ATOMS: atom_id res chain seq x y z
N MET A 1 -17.78 6.23 18.62
CA MET A 1 -17.75 5.78 17.20
C MET A 1 -16.66 4.73 17.05
N SER A 2 -17.06 3.49 16.78
CA SER A 2 -16.17 2.35 16.59
C SER A 2 -15.20 2.67 15.46
N LYS A 3 -13.91 2.82 15.77
CA LYS A 3 -12.87 2.91 14.72
C LYS A 3 -12.85 1.56 14.02
N ASN A 4 -13.58 1.42 12.91
CA ASN A 4 -13.38 0.33 11.95
C ASN A 4 -11.99 0.52 11.33
N LYS A 5 -10.96 0.19 12.11
CA LYS A 5 -9.57 0.22 11.66
C LYS A 5 -9.42 -0.79 10.54
N LEU A 6 -8.69 -0.42 9.50
CA LEU A 6 -8.35 -1.40 8.48
C LEU A 6 -7.47 -2.52 9.07
N PRO A 7 -7.63 -3.74 8.57
CA PRO A 7 -6.81 -4.86 8.99
C PRO A 7 -5.36 -4.62 8.55
N LEU A 8 -4.46 -4.42 9.52
CA LEU A 8 -3.06 -4.12 9.25
C LEU A 8 -2.39 -5.19 8.39
N TYR A 9 -2.69 -6.47 8.63
CA TYR A 9 -2.10 -7.56 7.87
C TYR A 9 -2.45 -7.48 6.39
N ALA A 10 -3.67 -7.07 6.02
CA ALA A 10 -4.05 -6.90 4.62
C ALA A 10 -3.25 -5.79 3.94
N ILE A 11 -2.94 -4.70 4.67
CA ILE A 11 -2.05 -3.65 4.17
C ILE A 11 -0.63 -4.20 3.94
N VAL A 12 -0.11 -4.98 4.90
CA VAL A 12 1.23 -5.57 4.81
C VAL A 12 1.34 -6.58 3.67
N GLU A 13 0.38 -7.49 3.54
CA GLU A 13 0.35 -8.47 2.45
C GLU A 13 0.22 -7.81 1.08
N LEU A 14 -0.64 -6.79 0.97
CA LEU A 14 -0.77 -6.04 -0.29
C LEU A 14 0.56 -5.37 -0.65
N LEU A 15 1.28 -4.79 0.33
CA LEU A 15 2.63 -4.28 0.09
C LEU A 15 3.62 -5.37 -0.32
N MET A 16 3.52 -6.59 0.22
CA MET A 16 4.37 -7.72 -0.20
C MET A 16 4.09 -8.11 -1.65
N ARG A 17 2.81 -8.19 -2.06
CA ARG A 17 2.41 -8.44 -3.46
C ARG A 17 2.98 -7.37 -4.39
N LEU A 18 2.86 -6.10 -4.00
CA LEU A 18 3.39 -4.98 -4.77
C LEU A 18 4.92 -4.97 -4.81
N ALA A 19 5.60 -5.28 -3.71
CA ALA A 19 7.05 -5.37 -3.65
C ALA A 19 7.61 -6.54 -4.49
N GLY A 20 6.82 -7.59 -4.71
CA GLY A 20 7.12 -8.64 -5.68
C GLY A 20 7.11 -8.17 -7.14
N ILE A 21 6.43 -7.05 -7.44
CA ILE A 21 6.41 -6.41 -8.76
C ILE A 21 7.50 -5.32 -8.85
N ASP A 22 7.57 -4.44 -7.84
CA ASP A 22 8.59 -3.39 -7.74
C ASP A 22 9.24 -3.41 -6.34
N PRO A 23 10.46 -3.97 -6.23
CA PRO A 23 11.21 -4.01 -4.97
C PRO A 23 11.48 -2.64 -4.35
N GLN A 24 11.38 -1.55 -5.12
CA GLN A 24 11.58 -0.20 -4.61
C GLN A 24 10.49 0.24 -3.65
N ILE A 25 9.33 -0.41 -3.62
CA ILE A 25 8.25 -0.09 -2.68
C ILE A 25 8.73 -0.27 -1.24
N GLY A 26 9.52 -1.31 -0.97
CA GLY A 26 10.09 -1.58 0.36
C GLY A 26 9.05 -2.04 1.40
N ASN A 27 9.42 -1.94 2.67
CA ASN A 27 8.64 -2.54 3.77
C ASN A 27 7.69 -1.54 4.43
N TYR A 28 6.57 -2.03 4.95
CA TYR A 28 5.61 -1.24 5.74
C TYR A 28 6.29 -0.48 6.90
N LYS A 29 5.89 0.78 7.11
CA LYS A 29 6.27 1.57 8.29
C LYS A 29 5.06 2.07 9.07
N ASN A 30 4.11 2.70 8.39
CA ASN A 30 2.88 3.21 9.00
C ASN A 30 1.82 3.44 7.92
N HIS A 31 0.57 3.69 8.31
CA HIS A 31 -0.46 4.19 7.42
C HIS A 31 -1.33 5.25 8.11
N SER A 32 -2.04 6.02 7.30
CA SER A 32 -3.10 6.91 7.77
C SER A 32 -4.33 6.79 6.87
N GLU A 33 -5.51 6.73 7.48
CA GLU A 33 -6.80 6.63 6.80
C GLU A 33 -7.47 8.02 6.74
N ARG A 34 -8.02 8.38 5.57
CA ARG A 34 -8.84 9.59 5.35
C ARG A 34 -9.99 9.26 4.39
N GLY A 35 -11.18 9.04 4.93
CA GLY A 35 -12.33 8.55 4.16
C GLY A 35 -11.98 7.22 3.49
N ASP A 36 -12.10 7.17 2.16
CA ASP A 36 -11.76 5.99 1.36
C ASP A 36 -10.29 5.89 0.96
N ASN A 37 -9.46 6.85 1.37
CA ASN A 37 -8.03 6.86 1.05
C ASN A 37 -7.18 6.32 2.20
N VAL A 38 -6.22 5.47 1.85
CA VAL A 38 -5.23 4.91 2.77
C VAL A 38 -3.85 5.29 2.27
N LEU A 39 -3.21 6.25 2.93
CA LEU A 39 -1.83 6.61 2.61
C LEU A 39 -0.91 5.70 3.42
N VAL A 40 -0.16 4.85 2.72
CA VAL A 40 0.79 3.92 3.33
C VAL A 40 2.21 4.45 3.16
N LYS A 41 2.93 4.53 4.27
CA LYS A 41 4.35 4.87 4.32
C LYS A 41 5.16 3.59 4.38
N THR A 42 6.16 3.49 3.52
CA THR A 42 7.11 2.39 3.47
C THR A 42 8.52 2.88 3.84
N THR A 43 9.50 1.97 3.87
CA THR A 43 10.92 2.33 4.03
C THR A 43 11.39 3.28 2.94
N ASN A 44 10.87 3.14 1.73
CA ASN A 44 11.45 3.74 0.52
C ASN A 44 10.56 4.85 -0.08
N GLY A 45 9.38 5.11 0.47
CA GLY A 45 8.44 6.05 -0.10
C GLY A 45 7.03 5.93 0.46
N THR A 46 6.06 6.29 -0.37
CA THR A 46 4.65 6.22 -0.03
C THR A 46 3.82 5.70 -1.19
N ILE A 47 2.74 5.01 -0.89
CA ILE A 47 1.71 4.62 -1.85
C ILE A 47 0.33 4.95 -1.32
N GLN A 48 -0.57 5.38 -2.20
CA GLN A 48 -1.96 5.60 -1.86
C GLN A 48 -2.79 4.42 -2.35
N LEU A 49 -3.53 3.82 -1.42
CA LEU A 49 -4.45 2.72 -1.66
C LEU A 49 -5.88 3.19 -1.41
N SER A 50 -6.86 2.49 -1.98
CA SER A 50 -8.26 2.68 -1.57
C SER A 50 -8.60 1.76 -0.40
N ARG A 51 -9.53 2.20 0.45
CA ARG A 51 -10.10 1.38 1.54
C ARG A 51 -10.70 0.09 0.98
N ALA A 52 -11.43 0.19 -0.14
CA ALA A 52 -12.03 -0.95 -0.83
C ALA A 52 -10.99 -1.99 -1.24
N LEU A 53 -9.83 -1.57 -1.75
CA LEU A 53 -8.75 -2.48 -2.13
C LEU A 53 -8.17 -3.21 -0.92
N VAL A 54 -7.95 -2.51 0.20
CA VAL A 54 -7.47 -3.14 1.43
C VAL A 54 -8.47 -4.17 1.97
N LEU A 55 -9.77 -3.86 1.89
CA LEU A 55 -10.82 -4.80 2.28
C LEU A 55 -10.94 -5.98 1.30
N SER A 56 -10.76 -5.76 0.00
CA SER A 56 -10.70 -6.84 -0.99
C SER A 56 -9.53 -7.78 -0.69
N GLN A 57 -8.33 -7.26 -0.39
CA GLN A 57 -7.19 -8.09 0.04
C GLN A 57 -7.51 -8.91 1.30
N PHE A 58 -8.30 -8.35 2.24
CA PHE A 58 -8.68 -9.03 3.47
C PHE A 58 -9.72 -10.15 3.25
N HIS A 59 -10.68 -9.94 2.35
CA HIS A 59 -11.80 -10.85 2.15
C HIS A 59 -11.59 -11.87 1.02
N ARG A 60 -11.04 -11.41 -0.11
CA ARG A 60 -10.88 -12.16 -1.38
C ARG A 60 -9.67 -11.62 -2.16
N PRO A 61 -8.42 -11.91 -1.72
CA PRO A 61 -7.22 -11.41 -2.39
C PRO A 61 -7.09 -11.86 -3.86
N GLU A 62 -7.72 -12.98 -4.22
CA GLU A 62 -7.82 -13.53 -5.58
C GLU A 62 -8.60 -12.62 -6.54
N ASP A 63 -9.49 -11.77 -6.05
CA ASP A 63 -10.25 -10.82 -6.87
C ASP A 63 -9.37 -9.64 -7.34
N ILE A 64 -8.19 -9.44 -6.75
CA ILE A 64 -7.25 -8.39 -7.15
C ILE A 64 -6.35 -8.92 -8.26
N GLU A 65 -6.60 -8.45 -9.48
CA GLU A 65 -5.87 -8.91 -10.65
C GLU A 65 -4.42 -8.42 -10.67
N LYS A 66 -3.55 -9.18 -11.35
CA LYS A 66 -2.15 -8.80 -11.53
C LYS A 66 -2.00 -7.41 -12.18
N ARG A 67 -2.83 -7.08 -13.17
CA ARG A 67 -2.79 -5.78 -13.87
C ARG A 67 -3.12 -4.62 -12.95
N GLU A 68 -4.04 -4.82 -12.00
CA GLU A 68 -4.38 -3.81 -10.99
C GLU A 68 -3.19 -3.56 -10.05
N LEU A 69 -2.52 -4.63 -9.62
CA LEU A 69 -1.31 -4.51 -8.80
C LEU A 69 -0.17 -3.79 -9.56
N GLU A 70 0.03 -4.12 -10.83
CA GLU A 70 1.02 -3.45 -11.70
C GLU A 70 0.68 -1.95 -11.86
N SER A 71 -0.59 -1.62 -12.11
CA SER A 71 -1.05 -0.22 -12.17
C SER A 71 -0.93 0.50 -10.84
N LEU A 72 -0.99 -0.20 -9.72
CA LEU A 72 -0.84 0.39 -8.40
C LEU A 72 0.62 0.62 -8.04
N ALA A 73 1.48 -0.34 -8.32
CA ALA A 73 2.92 -0.24 -8.13
C ALA A 73 3.51 0.94 -8.90
N SER A 74 3.04 1.20 -10.13
CA SER A 74 3.49 2.34 -10.94
C SER A 74 3.16 3.72 -10.34
N ARG A 75 2.23 3.79 -9.37
CA ARG A 75 1.88 5.02 -8.64
C ARG A 75 2.72 5.24 -7.39
N PHE A 76 3.69 4.37 -7.11
CA PHE A 76 4.57 4.50 -5.96
C PHE A 76 5.39 5.79 -6.02
N ARG A 77 5.37 6.55 -4.92
CA ARG A 77 6.15 7.78 -4.79
C ARG A 77 7.38 7.53 -3.94
N ARG A 78 8.54 7.38 -4.60
CA ARG A 78 9.83 7.19 -3.94
C ARG A 78 10.15 8.39 -3.04
N LYS A 79 10.68 8.11 -1.85
CA LYS A 79 11.28 9.12 -0.98
C LYS A 79 12.56 9.62 -1.64
N LEU A 80 12.61 10.90 -1.97
CA LEU A 80 13.87 11.52 -2.39
C LEU A 80 14.81 11.52 -1.18
N SER A 81 15.96 10.84 -1.30
CA SER A 81 17.06 11.08 -0.38
C SER A 81 17.55 12.50 -0.67
N ARG A 82 17.60 13.35 0.34
CA ARG A 82 18.40 14.58 0.24
C ARG A 82 19.84 14.11 0.09
N ALA A 83 20.40 14.22 -1.11
CA ALA A 83 21.85 14.18 -1.26
C ALA A 83 22.39 15.34 -0.43
N ASN A 84 23.12 15.04 0.65
CA ASN A 84 23.91 16.05 1.34
C ASN A 84 24.86 16.65 0.29
N ARG A 85 24.63 17.91 -0.08
CA ARG A 85 25.64 18.77 -0.71
C ARG A 85 26.39 19.48 0.40
#